data_AF-A0A016V853-F1
#
_entry.id   AF-A0A016V853-F1
#
_cell.length_a   1.000
_cell.length_b   1.000
_cell.length_c   1.000
_cell.angle_alpha   90.00
_cell.angle_beta   90.00
_cell.angle_gamma   90.00
#
_symmetry.space_group_name_H-M   'P 1'
#
loop_
_entity.id
_entity.type
_entity.pdbx_description
1 polymer ?
#
loop_
_entity_poly.entity_id
_entity_poly.type
_entity_poly.pdbx_seq_one_letter_code
_entity_poly.pdbx_strand_id
1 'polypeptide(L)'
;MLKRIYPTFRVIRPTARLLSSDGKDDGKPVNTNSKEVLGDELLDAVNSVADDLHKNDPVAKKATKNTLISKLISHEKATFDEATGAQMQEMLDDKAIQGLLSSVATTTQTSTVLPNKSAQMRQERRGLLLLRKEIFYQAVQSGIKPAEAQKLAENAVTEAQQRLTAQRRARIEGVKEEEDSARAQKAERAESEQKFYDYAMQMAEKMLYQDDMLTFGSKARRSIKPDSSVPSLLKGTKRLGIWESTENCQDIGLQFWRDWDSRAARITNQSFGPENSFEEQIKWTEDGKQWPYPIDNEYMFGPESEVPFYEHIFLERHLSGLGLPKDGPIAHFMELVSALNVNKSFVLLQNKSLI
;
A
#
# COMPACT_ATOMS: atom_id res chain seq x y z
N MET A 1 11.43 -51.77 -21.81
CA MET A 1 11.28 -51.71 -20.35
C MET A 1 11.79 -50.38 -19.84
N LEU A 2 10.98 -49.71 -19.01
CA LEU A 2 11.31 -48.63 -18.07
C LEU A 2 11.89 -47.32 -18.65
N LYS A 3 10.98 -46.36 -18.92
CA LYS A 3 11.31 -44.92 -18.87
C LYS A 3 10.73 -44.33 -17.59
N ARG A 4 11.61 -43.64 -16.84
CA ARG A 4 11.36 -42.90 -15.60
C ARG A 4 10.11 -42.03 -15.69
N ILE A 5 9.23 -42.19 -14.70
CA ILE A 5 8.13 -41.27 -14.39
C ILE A 5 8.72 -40.18 -13.49
N TYR A 6 8.76 -38.94 -13.97
CA TYR A 6 8.85 -37.76 -13.11
C TYR A 6 7.43 -37.23 -12.92
N PRO A 7 6.98 -36.92 -11.70
CA PRO A 7 5.72 -36.22 -11.52
C PRO A 7 5.91 -34.76 -11.94
N THR A 8 5.38 -34.39 -13.10
CA THR A 8 5.13 -33.00 -13.43
C THR A 8 4.03 -32.49 -12.51
N PHE A 9 4.37 -31.58 -11.58
CA PHE A 9 3.37 -30.72 -10.94
C PHE A 9 2.65 -29.94 -12.05
N ARG A 10 1.44 -30.37 -12.42
CA ARG A 10 0.52 -29.54 -13.19
C ARG A 10 0.06 -28.43 -12.27
N VAL A 11 0.42 -27.20 -12.61
CA VAL A 11 -0.25 -26.00 -12.11
C VAL A 11 -1.74 -26.16 -12.41
N ILE A 12 -2.54 -26.31 -11.36
CA ILE A 12 -4.00 -26.30 -11.45
C ILE A 12 -4.38 -24.92 -12.01
N ARG A 13 -4.92 -24.90 -13.24
CA ARG A 13 -5.43 -23.69 -13.90
C ARG A 13 -6.53 -23.04 -13.04
N PRO A 14 -6.81 -21.74 -13.22
CA PRO A 14 -7.74 -20.98 -12.37
C PRO A 14 -9.21 -21.30 -12.68
N THR A 15 -9.65 -22.55 -12.50
CA THR A 15 -11.06 -22.93 -12.61
C THR A 15 -11.84 -22.62 -11.33
N ALA A 16 -11.16 -22.50 -10.18
CA ALA A 16 -11.78 -22.30 -8.88
C ALA A 16 -12.55 -20.96 -8.72
N ARG A 17 -12.16 -19.90 -9.45
CA ARG A 17 -12.84 -18.59 -9.35
C ARG A 17 -14.14 -18.50 -10.13
N LEU A 18 -14.31 -19.32 -11.18
CA LEU A 18 -15.45 -19.25 -12.11
C LEU A 18 -16.69 -19.97 -11.58
N LEU A 19 -16.51 -20.99 -10.73
CA LEU A 19 -17.62 -21.77 -10.16
C LEU A 19 -18.18 -21.15 -8.86
N SER A 20 -17.38 -20.30 -8.18
CA SER A 20 -17.68 -19.74 -6.86
C SER A 20 -18.47 -18.41 -6.88
N SER A 21 -18.71 -17.79 -8.05
CA SER A 21 -19.41 -16.50 -8.11
C SER A 21 -20.94 -16.65 -8.13
N ASP A 22 -21.55 -16.79 -6.95
CA ASP A 22 -22.97 -16.47 -6.72
C ASP A 22 -23.16 -14.97 -6.38
N GLY A 23 -22.21 -14.13 -6.81
CA GLY A 23 -22.29 -12.68 -6.71
C GLY A 23 -23.36 -12.15 -7.64
N LYS A 24 -24.54 -11.85 -7.07
CA LYS A 24 -25.59 -11.06 -7.70
C LYS A 24 -25.12 -9.61 -7.80
N ASP A 25 -24.20 -9.35 -8.72
CA ASP A 25 -23.82 -8.00 -9.12
C ASP A 25 -24.71 -7.63 -10.33
N ASP A 26 -25.62 -6.70 -10.09
CA ASP A 26 -26.41 -5.97 -11.09
C ASP A 26 -26.97 -6.78 -12.28
N GLY A 27 -27.92 -7.67 -12.01
CA GLY A 27 -29.02 -7.99 -12.94
C GLY A 27 -28.65 -8.53 -14.34
N LYS A 28 -27.40 -8.94 -14.59
CA LYS A 28 -26.99 -9.67 -15.81
C LYS A 28 -26.23 -10.93 -15.43
N PRO A 29 -26.65 -12.12 -15.92
CA PRO A 29 -25.88 -13.33 -15.71
C PRO A 29 -24.52 -13.17 -16.38
N VAL A 30 -23.45 -13.29 -15.61
CA VAL A 30 -22.09 -13.44 -16.14
C VAL A 30 -22.10 -14.71 -17.00
N ASN A 31 -21.96 -14.54 -18.32
CA ASN A 31 -21.82 -15.66 -19.24
C ASN A 31 -20.45 -16.30 -18.97
N THR A 32 -20.41 -17.32 -18.12
CA THR A 32 -19.24 -18.17 -17.98
C THR A 32 -19.04 -18.88 -19.32
N ASN A 33 -17.86 -18.74 -19.93
CA ASN A 33 -17.54 -19.45 -21.16
C ASN A 33 -17.60 -20.95 -20.87
N SER A 34 -18.56 -21.67 -21.46
CA SER A 34 -18.70 -23.12 -21.29
C SER A 34 -17.42 -23.90 -21.66
N LYS A 35 -16.59 -23.30 -22.53
CA LYS A 35 -15.26 -23.78 -22.92
C LYS A 35 -14.24 -23.75 -21.78
N GLU A 36 -14.34 -22.77 -20.89
CA GLU A 36 -13.43 -22.62 -19.76
C GLU A 36 -13.81 -23.53 -18.58
N VAL A 37 -15.09 -23.87 -18.46
CA VAL A 37 -15.62 -24.73 -17.38
C VAL A 37 -15.48 -26.21 -17.74
N LEU A 38 -16.02 -26.64 -18.90
CA LEU A 38 -16.05 -28.04 -19.31
C LEU A 38 -14.78 -28.50 -20.06
N GLY A 39 -14.00 -27.56 -20.61
CA GLY A 39 -12.86 -27.86 -21.48
C GLY A 39 -13.24 -28.32 -22.89
N ASP A 40 -12.24 -28.36 -23.78
CA ASP A 40 -12.43 -28.58 -25.22
C ASP A 40 -12.90 -30.02 -25.52
N GLU A 41 -12.40 -31.01 -24.79
CA GLU A 41 -12.68 -32.44 -25.01
C GLU A 41 -14.16 -32.80 -24.72
N LEU A 42 -14.73 -32.30 -23.62
CA LEU A 42 -16.13 -32.55 -23.26
C LEU A 42 -17.09 -31.81 -24.19
N LEU A 43 -16.73 -30.59 -24.61
CA LEU A 43 -17.53 -29.85 -25.59
C LEU A 43 -17.58 -30.55 -26.94
N ASP A 44 -16.47 -31.13 -27.39
CA ASP A 44 -16.41 -31.90 -28.64
C ASP A 44 -17.24 -33.18 -28.54
N ALA A 45 -17.23 -33.85 -27.39
CA ALA A 45 -18.11 -35.00 -27.14
C ALA A 45 -19.60 -34.62 -27.15
N VAL A 46 -19.98 -33.50 -26.51
CA VAL A 46 -21.37 -33.00 -26.53
C VAL A 46 -21.81 -32.62 -27.94
N ASN A 47 -20.91 -32.04 -28.75
CA ASN A 47 -21.18 -31.76 -30.15
C ASN A 47 -21.42 -33.05 -30.92
N SER A 48 -20.53 -34.06 -30.80
CA SER A 48 -20.71 -35.36 -31.46
C SER A 48 -22.05 -36.01 -31.11
N VAL A 49 -22.47 -35.98 -29.84
CA VAL A 49 -23.75 -36.54 -29.40
C VAL A 49 -24.94 -35.77 -29.99
N ALA A 50 -24.86 -34.44 -30.05
CA ALA A 50 -25.91 -33.62 -30.66
C ALA A 50 -26.01 -33.84 -32.18
N ASP A 51 -24.86 -34.02 -32.85
CA ASP A 51 -24.74 -34.36 -34.27
C ASP A 51 -25.37 -35.73 -34.58
N ASP A 52 -25.16 -36.73 -33.71
CA ASP A 52 -25.71 -38.07 -33.88
C ASP A 52 -27.23 -38.13 -33.68
N LEU A 53 -27.77 -37.36 -32.72
CA LEU A 53 -29.19 -37.34 -32.38
C LEU A 53 -30.04 -36.53 -33.37
N HIS A 54 -29.51 -35.43 -33.92
CA HIS A 54 -30.25 -34.50 -34.78
C HIS A 54 -29.50 -34.16 -36.07
N LYS A 55 -29.30 -35.18 -36.93
CA LYS A 55 -28.56 -35.07 -38.21
C LYS A 55 -29.16 -34.05 -39.19
N ASN A 56 -30.48 -33.89 -39.20
CA ASN A 56 -31.21 -33.11 -40.21
C ASN A 56 -31.91 -31.85 -39.66
N ASP A 57 -31.93 -31.65 -38.34
CA ASP A 57 -32.61 -30.51 -37.71
C ASP A 57 -31.61 -29.65 -36.92
N PRO A 58 -31.18 -28.50 -37.47
CA PRO A 58 -30.20 -27.64 -36.83
C PRO A 58 -30.75 -26.96 -35.57
N VAL A 59 -32.08 -26.79 -35.45
CA VAL A 59 -32.72 -26.14 -34.30
C VAL A 59 -32.76 -27.09 -33.11
N ALA A 60 -33.18 -28.34 -33.33
CA ALA A 60 -33.19 -29.37 -32.30
C ALA A 60 -31.77 -29.68 -31.80
N LYS A 61 -30.78 -29.74 -32.71
CA LYS A 61 -29.36 -29.92 -32.41
C LYS A 61 -28.79 -28.86 -31.47
N LYS A 62 -29.14 -27.58 -31.70
CA LYS A 62 -28.70 -26.49 -30.82
C LYS A 62 -29.36 -26.55 -29.45
N ALA A 63 -30.63 -26.96 -29.38
CA ALA A 63 -31.36 -27.10 -28.13
C ALA A 63 -30.83 -28.25 -27.25
N THR A 64 -30.53 -29.42 -27.83
CA THR A 64 -29.92 -30.54 -27.11
C THR A 64 -28.51 -30.23 -26.64
N LYS A 65 -27.70 -29.59 -27.48
CA LYS A 65 -26.37 -29.12 -27.08
C LYS A 65 -26.43 -28.20 -25.86
N ASN A 66 -27.28 -27.18 -25.90
CA ASN A 66 -27.38 -26.21 -24.80
C ASN A 66 -27.90 -26.85 -23.51
N THR A 67 -28.81 -27.83 -23.59
CA THR A 67 -29.33 -28.55 -22.42
C THR A 67 -28.33 -29.54 -21.83
N LEU A 68 -27.49 -30.16 -22.66
CA LEU A 68 -26.40 -31.03 -22.18
C LEU A 68 -25.31 -30.20 -21.50
N ILE A 69 -24.93 -29.07 -22.09
CA ILE A 69 -23.94 -28.14 -21.51
C ILE A 69 -24.42 -27.62 -20.16
N SER A 70 -25.69 -27.21 -20.03
CA SER A 70 -26.21 -26.68 -18.75
C SER A 70 -26.23 -27.75 -17.65
N LYS A 71 -26.61 -28.99 -17.98
CA LYS A 71 -26.60 -30.10 -17.02
C LYS A 71 -25.17 -30.47 -16.58
N LEU A 72 -24.22 -30.52 -17.50
CA LEU A 72 -22.83 -30.81 -17.18
C LEU A 72 -22.22 -29.73 -16.29
N ILE A 73 -22.45 -28.45 -16.59
CA ILE A 73 -22.00 -27.34 -15.75
C ILE A 73 -22.62 -27.43 -14.35
N SER A 74 -23.91 -27.77 -14.23
CA SER A 74 -24.56 -27.92 -12.92
C SER A 74 -23.98 -29.08 -12.11
N HIS A 75 -23.61 -30.19 -12.77
CA HIS A 75 -23.00 -31.33 -12.12
C HIS A 75 -21.57 -31.00 -11.65
N GLU A 76 -20.77 -30.34 -12.50
CA GLU A 76 -19.43 -29.90 -12.11
C GLU A 76 -19.45 -28.91 -10.96
N LYS A 77 -20.37 -27.92 -10.98
CA LYS A 77 -20.57 -27.00 -9.85
C LYS A 77 -20.91 -27.75 -8.57
N ALA A 78 -21.84 -28.69 -8.61
CA ALA A 78 -22.21 -29.49 -7.45
C ALA A 78 -21.02 -30.33 -6.90
N THR A 79 -20.25 -30.98 -7.78
CA THR A 79 -19.06 -31.74 -7.36
C THR A 79 -17.95 -30.85 -6.80
N PHE A 80 -17.81 -29.63 -7.31
CA PHE A 80 -16.86 -28.65 -6.80
C PHE A 80 -17.28 -28.14 -5.42
N ASP A 81 -18.56 -27.80 -5.25
CA ASP A 81 -19.12 -27.32 -3.99
C ASP A 81 -19.05 -28.42 -2.90
N GLU A 82 -19.29 -29.68 -3.26
CA GLU A 82 -19.14 -30.83 -2.35
C GLU A 82 -17.67 -31.04 -1.94
N ALA A 83 -16.72 -30.94 -2.87
CA ALA A 83 -15.30 -31.10 -2.59
C ALA A 83 -14.70 -29.94 -1.77
N THR A 84 -15.10 -28.70 -2.07
CA THR A 84 -14.59 -27.50 -1.37
C THR A 84 -15.30 -27.26 -0.05
N GLY A 85 -16.59 -27.59 0.05
CA GLY A 85 -17.37 -27.46 1.28
C GLY A 85 -16.80 -28.29 2.42
N ALA A 86 -16.41 -29.54 2.15
CA ALA A 86 -15.78 -30.41 3.15
C ALA A 86 -14.45 -29.85 3.66
N GLN A 87 -13.58 -29.37 2.75
CA GLN A 87 -12.28 -28.80 3.10
C GLN A 87 -12.40 -27.47 3.86
N MET A 88 -13.34 -26.60 3.48
CA MET A 88 -13.60 -25.35 4.21
C MET A 88 -14.17 -25.61 5.59
N GLN A 89 -15.09 -26.57 5.73
CA GLN A 89 -15.67 -26.93 7.02
C GLN A 89 -14.59 -27.48 7.97
N GLU A 90 -13.69 -28.33 7.47
CA GLU A 90 -12.56 -28.86 8.24
C GLU A 90 -11.57 -27.76 8.69
N MET A 91 -11.30 -26.75 7.85
CA MET A 91 -10.49 -25.60 8.27
C MET A 91 -11.21 -24.69 9.27
N LEU A 92 -12.54 -24.54 9.19
CA LEU A 92 -13.30 -23.73 10.13
C LEU A 92 -13.47 -24.41 11.50
N ASP A 93 -13.46 -25.75 11.51
CA ASP A 93 -13.46 -26.56 12.72
C ASP A 93 -12.06 -26.68 13.36
N ASP A 94 -11.01 -26.18 12.68
CA ASP A 94 -9.67 -26.11 13.24
C ASP A 94 -9.61 -25.14 14.42
N LYS A 95 -9.27 -25.70 15.58
CA LYS A 95 -9.17 -25.00 16.87
C LYS A 95 -8.19 -23.83 16.82
N ALA A 96 -7.16 -23.90 15.97
CA ALA A 96 -6.21 -22.80 15.77
C ALA A 96 -6.87 -21.59 15.10
N ILE A 97 -7.72 -21.83 14.10
CA ILE A 97 -8.42 -20.77 13.36
C ILE A 97 -9.54 -20.17 14.22
N GLN A 98 -10.27 -20.98 14.99
CA GLN A 98 -11.24 -20.49 15.97
C GLN A 98 -10.57 -19.65 17.07
N GLY A 99 -9.36 -20.01 17.50
CA GLY A 99 -8.54 -19.22 18.41
C GLY A 99 -8.14 -17.86 17.82
N LEU A 100 -7.78 -17.81 16.54
CA LEU A 100 -7.46 -16.56 15.85
C LEU A 100 -8.70 -15.67 15.69
N LEU A 101 -9.83 -16.23 15.24
CA LEU A 101 -11.07 -15.48 15.06
C LEU A 101 -11.63 -14.94 16.38
N SER A 102 -11.53 -15.71 17.47
CA SER A 102 -11.90 -15.23 18.80
C SER A 102 -10.97 -14.12 19.29
N SER A 103 -9.66 -14.18 19.01
CA SER A 103 -8.71 -13.11 19.35
C SER A 103 -8.94 -11.80 18.57
N VAL A 104 -9.39 -11.89 17.31
CA VAL A 104 -9.80 -10.72 16.53
C VAL A 104 -11.12 -10.15 17.07
N ALA A 105 -12.06 -11.01 17.48
CA ALA A 105 -13.30 -10.59 18.12
C ALA A 105 -13.08 -9.91 19.50
N THR A 106 -12.09 -10.33 20.28
CA THR A 106 -11.71 -9.61 21.53
C THR A 106 -10.97 -8.31 21.23
N THR A 107 -10.20 -8.24 20.14
CA THR A 107 -9.53 -7.01 19.68
C THR A 107 -10.54 -5.93 19.25
N THR A 108 -11.64 -6.31 18.59
CA THR A 108 -12.70 -5.36 18.21
C THR A 108 -13.56 -4.89 19.40
N GLN A 109 -13.65 -5.68 20.47
CA GLN A 109 -14.30 -5.26 21.72
C GLN A 109 -13.39 -4.39 22.61
N THR A 110 -12.07 -4.54 22.50
CA THR A 110 -11.08 -3.77 23.29
C THR A 110 -10.64 -2.47 22.62
N SER A 111 -10.92 -2.26 21.33
CA SER A 111 -10.92 -0.92 20.75
C SER A 111 -12.12 -0.14 21.30
N THR A 112 -12.00 0.31 22.55
CA THR A 112 -12.81 1.40 23.10
C THR A 112 -12.48 2.66 22.31
N VAL A 113 -13.09 2.76 21.12
CA VAL A 113 -13.08 3.98 20.32
C VAL A 113 -13.58 5.08 21.23
N LEU A 114 -12.67 5.94 21.67
CA LEU A 114 -13.01 7.11 22.47
C LEU A 114 -14.17 7.81 21.75
N PRO A 115 -15.33 7.98 22.39
CA PRO A 115 -16.49 8.58 21.73
C PRO A 115 -16.07 9.93 21.17
N ASN A 116 -16.45 10.21 19.93
CA ASN A 116 -16.03 11.40 19.20
C ASN A 116 -16.19 12.64 20.10
N LYS A 117 -15.07 13.30 20.42
CA LYS A 117 -14.96 14.42 21.38
C LYS A 117 -16.00 15.51 21.11
N SER A 118 -16.34 15.73 19.84
CA SER A 118 -17.35 16.71 19.43
C SER A 118 -18.79 16.30 19.80
N ALA A 119 -19.14 15.02 19.69
CA ALA A 119 -20.46 14.50 20.02
C ALA A 119 -20.71 14.55 21.54
N GLN A 120 -19.71 14.13 22.32
CA GLN A 120 -19.79 14.18 23.79
C GLN A 120 -19.90 15.62 24.30
N MET A 121 -19.14 16.56 23.73
CA MET A 121 -19.21 17.98 24.09
C MET A 121 -20.58 18.60 23.76
N ARG A 122 -21.23 18.17 22.67
CA ARG A 122 -22.60 18.61 22.33
C ARG A 122 -23.63 18.06 23.32
N GLN A 123 -23.49 16.80 23.74
CA GLN A 123 -24.37 16.18 24.72
C GLN A 123 -24.24 16.86 26.09
N GLU A 124 -23.02 17.15 26.53
CA GLU A 124 -22.77 17.87 27.78
C GLU A 124 -23.31 19.30 27.77
N ARG A 125 -23.14 20.03 26.66
CA ARG A 125 -23.74 21.37 26.52
C ARG A 125 -25.26 21.33 26.63
N ARG A 126 -25.91 20.33 26.02
CA ARG A 126 -27.36 20.12 26.16
C ARG A 126 -27.74 19.79 27.60
N GLY A 127 -26.98 18.91 28.26
CA GLY A 127 -27.20 18.54 29.67
C GLY A 127 -27.04 19.72 30.63
N LEU A 128 -26.00 20.54 30.46
CA LEU A 128 -25.76 21.74 31.28
C LEU A 128 -26.86 22.80 31.09
N LEU A 129 -27.38 22.96 29.87
CA LEU A 129 -28.51 23.85 29.60
C LEU A 129 -29.81 23.36 30.25
N LEU A 130 -30.07 22.05 30.21
CA LEU A 130 -31.22 21.45 30.90
C LEU A 130 -31.10 21.62 32.42
N LEU A 131 -29.92 21.37 32.98
CA LEU A 131 -29.63 21.57 34.40
C LEU A 131 -29.84 23.03 34.82
N ARG A 132 -29.34 23.99 34.02
CA ARG A 132 -29.59 25.42 34.25
C ARG A 132 -31.08 25.73 34.31
N LYS A 133 -31.84 25.17 33.37
CA LYS A 133 -33.29 25.35 33.25
C LYS A 133 -34.01 24.77 34.47
N GLU A 134 -33.72 23.52 34.84
CA GLU A 134 -34.36 22.83 35.96
C GLU A 134 -34.10 23.53 37.30
N ILE A 135 -32.84 23.91 37.57
CA ILE A 135 -32.48 24.61 38.82
C ILE A 135 -33.17 25.97 38.89
N PHE A 136 -33.25 26.70 37.77
CA PHE A 136 -33.97 27.96 37.71
C PHE A 136 -35.47 27.76 38.01
N TYR A 137 -36.12 26.76 37.39
CA TYR A 137 -37.54 26.51 37.63
C TYR A 137 -37.83 26.07 39.06
N GLN A 138 -37.02 25.19 39.64
CA GLN A 138 -37.15 24.77 41.04
C GLN A 138 -36.97 25.94 42.00
N ALA A 139 -36.01 26.84 41.74
CA ALA A 139 -35.76 28.03 42.55
C ALA A 139 -36.93 29.02 42.48
N VAL A 140 -37.55 29.21 41.31
CA VAL A 140 -38.73 30.07 41.18
C VAL A 140 -39.94 29.44 41.88
N GLN A 141 -40.11 28.11 41.79
CA GLN A 141 -41.18 27.40 42.50
C GLN A 141 -41.05 27.47 44.02
N SER A 142 -39.82 27.51 44.55
CA SER A 142 -39.55 27.67 45.98
C SER A 142 -39.67 29.13 46.47
N GLY A 143 -40.07 30.06 45.60
CA GLY A 143 -40.34 31.46 45.95
C GLY A 143 -39.13 32.39 45.89
N ILE A 144 -38.01 31.95 45.30
CA ILE A 144 -36.81 32.79 45.14
C ILE A 144 -37.04 33.80 44.01
N LYS A 145 -36.57 35.04 44.21
CA LYS A 145 -36.66 36.10 43.19
C LYS A 145 -35.91 35.65 41.92
N PRO A 146 -36.41 36.01 40.72
CA PRO A 146 -35.84 35.50 39.46
C PRO A 146 -34.36 35.85 39.26
N ALA A 147 -33.91 37.02 39.75
CA ALA A 147 -32.51 37.43 39.68
C ALA A 147 -31.57 36.58 40.57
N GLU A 148 -32.06 36.13 41.73
CA GLU A 148 -31.30 35.27 42.64
C GLU A 148 -31.33 33.81 42.17
N ALA A 149 -32.46 33.34 41.64
CA ALA A 149 -32.59 32.03 40.99
C ALA A 149 -31.65 31.87 39.79
N GLN A 150 -31.44 32.94 39.01
CA GLN A 150 -30.49 32.93 37.90
C GLN A 150 -29.04 32.75 38.37
N LYS A 151 -28.62 33.47 39.42
CA LYS A 151 -27.28 33.31 40.00
C LYS A 151 -27.05 31.91 40.55
N LEU A 152 -28.08 31.34 41.22
CA LEU A 152 -28.02 29.98 41.75
C LEU A 152 -27.84 28.94 40.63
N ALA A 153 -28.61 29.07 39.55
CA ALA A 153 -28.51 28.18 38.39
C ALA A 153 -27.15 28.30 37.69
N GLU A 154 -26.61 29.51 37.55
CA GLU A 154 -25.28 29.74 36.96
C GLU A 154 -24.18 29.13 37.83
N ASN A 155 -24.21 29.33 39.14
CA ASN A 155 -23.24 28.73 40.06
C ASN A 155 -23.25 27.19 40.00
N ALA A 156 -24.44 26.58 40.00
CA ALA A 156 -24.58 25.13 39.90
C ALA A 156 -24.04 24.56 38.58
N VAL A 157 -24.27 25.27 37.46
CA VAL A 157 -23.70 24.91 36.15
C VAL A 157 -22.17 25.01 36.18
N THR A 158 -21.60 26.04 36.80
CA THR A 158 -20.13 26.18 36.91
C THR A 158 -19.50 25.06 37.73
N GLU A 159 -20.11 24.68 38.85
CA GLU A 159 -19.64 23.57 39.68
C GLU A 159 -19.73 22.22 38.93
N ALA A 160 -20.85 21.97 38.24
CA ALA A 160 -21.02 20.78 37.40
C ALA A 160 -19.98 20.72 36.27
N GLN A 161 -19.69 21.85 35.64
CA GLN A 161 -18.66 21.95 34.61
C GLN A 161 -17.27 21.65 35.17
N GLN A 162 -16.93 22.19 36.34
CA GLN A 162 -15.66 21.91 37.01
C GLN A 162 -15.51 20.42 37.34
N ARG A 163 -16.55 19.78 37.88
CA ARG A 163 -16.54 18.33 38.18
C ARG A 163 -16.33 17.48 36.93
N LEU A 164 -17.02 17.79 35.82
CA LEU A 164 -16.83 17.10 34.54
C LEU A 164 -15.40 17.26 34.00
N THR A 165 -14.81 18.45 34.13
CA THR A 165 -13.43 18.67 33.70
C THR A 165 -12.42 17.92 34.57
N ALA A 166 -12.65 17.84 35.89
CA ALA A 166 -11.80 17.09 36.81
C ALA A 166 -11.86 15.58 36.52
N GLN A 167 -13.06 15.03 36.31
CA GLN A 167 -13.24 13.61 35.97
C GLN A 167 -12.56 13.25 34.64
N ARG A 168 -12.60 14.15 33.64
CA ARG A 168 -11.89 13.96 32.37
C ARG A 168 -10.38 13.96 32.55
N ARG A 169 -9.84 14.88 33.34
CA ARG A 169 -8.40 14.95 33.63
C ARG A 169 -7.95 13.67 34.32
N ALA A 170 -8.66 13.24 35.37
CA ALA A 170 -8.37 11.98 36.07
C ALA A 170 -8.44 10.76 35.14
N ARG A 171 -9.42 10.70 34.22
CA ARG A 171 -9.53 9.61 33.25
C ARG A 171 -8.38 9.61 32.23
N ILE A 172 -7.97 10.78 31.76
CA ILE A 172 -6.84 10.92 30.83
C ILE A 172 -5.52 10.57 31.53
N GLU A 173 -5.35 11.01 32.77
CA GLU A 173 -4.18 10.67 33.59
C GLU A 173 -4.10 9.17 33.84
N GLY A 174 -5.21 8.51 34.21
CA GLY A 174 -5.23 7.04 34.37
C GLY A 174 -4.89 6.28 33.09
N VAL A 175 -5.40 6.72 31.93
CA VAL A 175 -5.04 6.10 30.64
C VAL A 175 -3.56 6.28 30.31
N LYS A 176 -2.98 7.45 30.61
CA LYS A 176 -1.54 7.69 30.42
C LYS A 176 -0.68 6.83 31.33
N GLU A 177 -1.06 6.69 32.61
CA GLU A 177 -0.36 5.83 33.56
C GLU A 177 -0.39 4.36 33.12
N GLU A 178 -1.54 3.88 32.60
CA GLU A 178 -1.65 2.54 32.01
C GLU A 178 -0.75 2.39 30.77
N GLU A 179 -0.73 3.37 29.86
CA GLU A 179 0.14 3.37 28.68
C GLU A 179 1.63 3.37 29.06
N ASP A 180 2.02 4.20 30.03
CA ASP A 180 3.39 4.30 30.52
C ASP A 180 3.83 3.01 31.22
N SER A 181 2.97 2.39 32.03
CA SER A 181 3.24 1.09 32.66
C SER A 181 3.39 -0.04 31.63
N ALA A 182 2.56 -0.05 30.59
CA ALA A 182 2.66 -1.00 29.50
C ALA A 182 3.95 -0.80 28.68
N ARG A 183 4.37 0.45 28.50
CA ARG A 183 5.64 0.78 27.82
C ARG A 183 6.85 0.35 28.65
N ALA A 184 6.82 0.54 29.97
CA ALA A 184 7.85 0.06 30.89
C ALA A 184 7.97 -1.48 30.85
N GLN A 185 6.85 -2.20 30.94
CA GLN A 185 6.86 -3.67 30.82
C GLN A 185 7.40 -4.15 29.47
N LYS A 186 7.12 -3.44 28.37
CA LYS A 186 7.69 -3.77 27.05
C LYS A 186 9.20 -3.53 27.01
N ALA A 187 9.70 -2.46 27.63
CA ALA A 187 11.13 -2.19 27.73
C ALA A 187 11.85 -3.26 28.56
N GLU A 188 11.29 -3.65 29.72
CA GLU A 188 11.85 -4.74 30.54
C GLU A 188 11.89 -6.08 29.78
N ARG A 189 10.84 -6.40 29.01
CA ARG A 189 10.84 -7.57 28.13
C ARG A 189 11.95 -7.49 27.08
N ALA A 190 12.09 -6.35 26.40
CA ALA A 190 13.13 -6.15 25.39
C ALA A 190 14.55 -6.29 25.98
N GLU A 191 14.80 -5.76 27.19
CA GLU A 191 16.09 -5.95 27.88
C GLU A 191 16.36 -7.42 28.23
N SER A 192 15.32 -8.16 28.67
CA SER A 192 15.45 -9.58 28.96
C SER A 192 15.73 -10.41 27.70
N GLU A 193 15.11 -10.06 26.58
CA GLU A 193 15.35 -10.66 25.26
C GLU A 193 16.77 -10.36 24.77
N GLN A 194 17.25 -9.12 24.90
CA GLN A 194 18.63 -8.76 24.56
C GLN A 194 19.64 -9.57 25.38
N LYS A 195 19.46 -9.67 26.71
CA LYS A 195 20.32 -10.50 27.56
C LYS A 195 20.32 -11.97 27.12
N PHE A 196 19.16 -12.48 26.68
CA PHE A 196 19.05 -13.83 26.15
C PHE A 196 19.80 -14.00 24.81
N TYR A 197 19.69 -13.03 23.89
CA TYR A 197 20.43 -13.02 22.63
C TYR A 197 21.94 -12.94 22.86
N ASP A 198 22.39 -12.10 23.79
CA ASP A 198 23.81 -11.99 24.16
C ASP A 198 24.35 -13.32 24.71
N TYR A 199 23.58 -13.97 25.58
CA TYR A 199 23.93 -15.29 26.10
C TYR A 199 23.98 -16.35 24.99
N ALA A 200 23.00 -16.34 24.08
CA ALA A 200 22.98 -17.23 22.93
C ALA A 200 24.17 -16.99 21.99
N MET A 201 24.61 -15.73 21.82
CA MET A 201 25.82 -15.39 21.06
C MET A 201 27.09 -15.87 21.74
N GLN A 202 27.24 -15.68 23.05
CA GLN A 202 28.38 -16.24 23.78
C GLN A 202 28.44 -17.77 23.69
N MET A 203 27.27 -18.43 23.74
CA MET A 203 27.18 -19.88 23.57
C MET A 203 27.48 -20.31 22.14
N ALA A 204 26.97 -19.59 21.13
CA ALA A 204 27.28 -19.84 19.74
C ALA A 204 28.77 -19.65 19.47
N GLU A 205 29.38 -18.59 20.00
CA GLU A 205 30.82 -18.37 19.89
C GLU A 205 31.62 -19.53 20.49
N LYS A 206 31.23 -19.96 21.70
CA LYS A 206 31.88 -21.08 22.37
C LYS A 206 31.71 -22.40 21.61
N MET A 207 30.56 -22.67 21.01
CA MET A 207 30.27 -23.93 20.33
C MET A 207 30.75 -23.97 18.87
N LEU A 208 30.79 -22.83 18.17
CA LEU A 208 31.27 -22.75 16.78
C LEU A 208 32.79 -22.51 16.68
N TYR A 209 33.41 -21.85 17.65
CA TYR A 209 34.81 -21.40 17.55
C TYR A 209 35.76 -22.01 18.60
N GLN A 210 35.35 -23.07 19.31
CA GLN A 210 36.22 -23.73 20.29
C GLN A 210 37.40 -24.51 19.69
N ASP A 211 37.42 -24.79 18.38
CA ASP A 211 38.49 -25.59 17.75
C ASP A 211 39.76 -24.79 17.39
N ASP A 212 39.73 -23.45 17.44
CA ASP A 212 40.89 -22.61 17.08
C ASP A 212 41.61 -21.99 18.30
N MET A 213 41.20 -22.32 19.53
CA MET A 213 41.79 -21.75 20.76
C MET A 213 43.08 -22.45 21.22
N LEU A 214 43.95 -22.78 20.26
CA LEU A 214 45.37 -23.02 20.50
C LEU A 214 46.18 -22.29 19.43
N THR A 215 46.21 -20.95 19.44
CA THR A 215 47.45 -20.15 19.43
C THR A 215 47.16 -18.66 19.32
N PHE A 216 47.73 -17.94 20.26
CA PHE A 216 47.86 -16.49 20.31
C PHE A 216 48.50 -15.96 19.01
N GLY A 217 47.78 -15.13 18.25
CA GLY A 217 48.38 -14.36 17.17
C GLY A 217 47.42 -14.08 16.02
N SER A 218 46.95 -12.83 15.97
CA SER A 218 46.51 -12.12 14.76
C SER A 218 47.07 -12.74 13.47
N LYS A 219 46.24 -13.49 12.77
CA LYS A 219 46.40 -13.74 11.33
C LYS A 219 45.05 -13.45 10.70
N ALA A 220 44.77 -12.16 10.50
CA ALA A 220 43.96 -11.76 9.35
C ALA A 220 44.43 -12.61 8.18
N ARG A 221 43.50 -13.33 7.53
CA ARG A 221 43.80 -14.21 6.38
C ARG A 221 44.78 -13.46 5.49
N ARG A 222 46.04 -13.90 5.44
CA ARG A 222 47.06 -13.22 4.65
C ARG A 222 46.54 -13.24 3.22
N SER A 223 46.25 -12.07 2.65
CA SER A 223 46.01 -11.97 1.21
C SER A 223 47.31 -12.42 0.55
N ILE A 224 47.36 -13.69 0.14
CA ILE A 224 48.48 -14.24 -0.61
C ILE A 224 48.36 -13.59 -1.98
N LYS A 225 49.13 -12.52 -2.21
CA LYS A 225 49.29 -12.01 -3.57
C LYS A 225 49.94 -13.13 -4.38
N PRO A 226 49.38 -13.49 -5.54
CA PRO A 226 49.98 -14.52 -6.38
C PRO A 226 51.42 -14.07 -6.70
N ASP A 227 52.36 -14.98 -6.46
CA ASP A 227 53.76 -14.73 -6.74
C ASP A 227 53.94 -14.51 -8.26
N SER A 228 54.39 -13.32 -8.65
CA SER A 228 54.53 -12.93 -10.07
C SER A 228 55.52 -13.79 -10.85
N SER A 229 56.40 -14.50 -10.13
CA SER A 229 57.39 -15.42 -10.68
C SER A 229 56.83 -16.80 -11.01
N VAL A 230 55.66 -17.14 -10.46
CA VAL A 230 54.98 -18.41 -10.75
C VAL A 230 54.22 -18.27 -12.06
N PRO A 231 54.54 -19.07 -13.11
CA PRO A 231 53.83 -19.00 -14.37
C PRO A 231 52.36 -19.33 -14.12
N SER A 232 51.46 -18.40 -14.44
CA SER A 232 50.03 -18.64 -14.26
C SER A 232 49.63 -19.86 -15.11
N LEU A 233 48.94 -20.83 -14.49
CA LEU A 233 48.47 -22.06 -15.17
C LEU A 233 47.66 -21.76 -16.45
N LEU A 234 47.05 -20.57 -16.52
CA LEU A 234 46.26 -20.07 -17.64
C LEU A 234 47.05 -19.20 -18.65
N LYS A 235 48.28 -18.79 -18.33
CA LYS A 235 49.16 -18.03 -19.25
C LYS A 235 50.09 -18.92 -20.08
N GLY A 236 50.40 -20.13 -19.57
CA GLY A 236 51.36 -21.03 -20.20
C GLY A 236 50.79 -21.93 -21.30
N THR A 237 49.47 -22.02 -21.44
CA THR A 237 48.85 -22.80 -22.53
C THR A 237 48.95 -22.01 -23.83
N LYS A 238 49.36 -22.69 -24.91
CA LYS A 238 49.37 -22.11 -26.25
C LYS A 238 47.95 -21.66 -26.59
N ARG A 239 47.70 -20.34 -26.55
CA ARG A 239 46.42 -19.75 -26.99
C ARG A 239 46.12 -20.22 -28.41
N LEU A 240 44.84 -20.44 -28.71
CA LEU A 240 44.40 -20.91 -30.03
C LEU A 240 44.81 -19.96 -31.17
N GLY A 241 45.12 -18.69 -30.86
CA GLY A 241 45.74 -17.75 -31.81
C GLY A 241 44.86 -17.41 -33.02
N ILE A 242 43.55 -17.66 -32.93
CA ILE A 242 42.58 -17.48 -34.01
C ILE A 242 42.29 -15.99 -34.27
N TRP A 243 42.38 -15.16 -33.24
CA TRP A 243 42.09 -13.73 -33.30
C TRP A 243 43.38 -12.91 -33.12
N GLU A 244 43.61 -11.94 -34.02
CA GLU A 244 44.67 -10.93 -33.88
C GLU A 244 44.25 -9.80 -32.92
N SER A 245 45.17 -8.88 -32.59
CA SER A 245 44.96 -7.78 -31.64
C SER A 245 43.72 -6.96 -32.00
N THR A 246 42.73 -6.90 -31.09
CA THR A 246 41.42 -6.27 -31.30
C THR A 246 41.43 -4.74 -31.16
N GLU A 247 42.60 -4.10 -31.26
CA GLU A 247 42.81 -2.68 -30.95
C GLU A 247 42.12 -1.74 -31.96
N ASN A 248 41.76 -2.25 -33.15
CA ASN A 248 41.14 -1.48 -34.23
C ASN A 248 39.66 -1.84 -34.49
N CYS A 249 39.03 -2.66 -33.65
CA CYS A 249 37.64 -3.02 -33.85
C CYS A 249 36.70 -1.91 -33.34
N GLN A 250 35.96 -1.29 -34.25
CA GLN A 250 34.82 -0.43 -33.90
C GLN A 250 33.58 -1.31 -33.72
N ASP A 251 32.87 -1.11 -32.61
CA ASP A 251 31.67 -1.87 -32.29
C ASP A 251 30.47 -1.30 -33.07
N ILE A 252 30.27 -1.81 -34.29
CA ILE A 252 29.15 -1.45 -35.16
C ILE A 252 27.98 -2.41 -34.87
N GLY A 253 27.30 -2.18 -33.75
CA GLY A 253 26.07 -2.88 -33.37
C GLY A 253 24.84 -2.00 -33.56
N LEU A 254 23.69 -2.60 -33.85
CA LEU A 254 22.42 -1.87 -33.75
C LEU A 254 22.20 -1.44 -32.30
N GLN A 255 21.84 -0.18 -32.09
CA GLN A 255 21.58 0.37 -30.75
C GLN A 255 20.52 -0.44 -30.00
N PHE A 256 19.50 -0.93 -30.70
CA PHE A 256 18.45 -1.77 -30.11
C PHE A 256 19.00 -3.00 -29.36
N TRP A 257 19.95 -3.74 -29.95
CA TRP A 257 20.49 -4.95 -29.32
C TRP A 257 21.39 -4.60 -28.14
N ARG A 258 22.13 -3.48 -28.22
CA ARG A 258 22.92 -2.97 -27.09
C ARG A 258 22.03 -2.53 -25.92
N ASP A 259 20.94 -1.86 -26.22
CA ASP A 259 19.95 -1.44 -25.21
C ASP A 259 19.25 -2.66 -24.61
N TRP A 260 18.99 -3.69 -25.41
CA TRP A 260 18.42 -4.94 -24.95
C TRP A 260 19.37 -5.69 -24.02
N ASP A 261 20.63 -5.86 -24.41
CA ASP A 261 21.65 -6.56 -23.62
C ASP A 261 21.96 -5.79 -22.32
N SER A 262 22.08 -4.46 -22.39
CA SER A 262 22.27 -3.64 -21.18
C SER A 262 21.07 -3.69 -20.25
N ARG A 263 19.83 -3.70 -20.79
CA ARG A 263 18.62 -3.92 -20.00
C ARG A 263 18.61 -5.32 -19.37
N ALA A 264 18.97 -6.36 -20.12
CA ALA A 264 19.01 -7.73 -19.59
C ALA A 264 20.03 -7.84 -18.45
N ALA A 265 21.24 -7.30 -18.63
CA ALA A 265 22.26 -7.23 -17.59
C ALA A 265 21.77 -6.47 -16.36
N ARG A 266 21.09 -5.33 -16.55
CA ARG A 266 20.49 -4.56 -15.44
C ARG A 266 19.43 -5.37 -14.69
N ILE A 267 18.55 -6.08 -15.39
CA ILE A 267 17.53 -6.94 -14.76
C ILE A 267 18.19 -8.06 -13.96
N THR A 268 19.21 -8.72 -14.52
CA THR A 268 19.98 -9.76 -13.81
C THR A 268 20.67 -9.23 -12.57
N ASN A 269 21.20 -8.00 -12.60
CA ASN A 269 21.80 -7.38 -11.42
C ASN A 269 20.74 -6.99 -10.38
N GLN A 270 19.55 -6.53 -10.81
CA GLN A 270 18.48 -6.09 -9.93
C GLN A 270 17.63 -7.24 -9.36
N SER A 271 17.70 -8.45 -9.91
CA SER A 271 16.84 -9.58 -9.50
C SER A 271 17.05 -10.04 -8.06
N PHE A 272 18.16 -9.66 -7.43
CA PHE A 272 18.45 -9.98 -6.03
C PHE A 272 17.78 -9.05 -5.02
N GLY A 273 17.07 -8.01 -5.48
CA GLY A 273 16.47 -7.01 -4.59
C GLY A 273 17.52 -6.05 -4.00
N PRO A 274 17.13 -5.09 -3.16
CA PRO A 274 18.09 -4.28 -2.41
C PRO A 274 18.77 -5.12 -1.32
N GLU A 275 20.10 -5.04 -1.24
CA GLU A 275 20.89 -5.75 -0.22
C GLU A 275 20.79 -5.05 1.14
N ASN A 276 20.49 -3.74 1.14
CA ASN A 276 20.46 -2.89 2.32
C ASN A 276 19.29 -1.89 2.27
N SER A 277 18.83 -1.42 3.44
CA SER A 277 17.77 -0.42 3.57
C SER A 277 18.14 0.92 2.93
N PHE A 278 19.43 1.30 2.91
CA PHE A 278 19.88 2.48 2.19
C PHE A 278 19.72 2.33 0.68
N GLU A 279 19.97 1.14 0.14
CA GLU A 279 19.77 0.88 -1.30
C GLU A 279 18.29 0.94 -1.66
N GLU A 280 17.41 0.47 -0.78
CA GLU A 280 15.96 0.62 -0.92
C GLU A 280 15.54 2.10 -0.94
N GLN A 281 16.07 2.91 -0.03
CA GLN A 281 15.81 4.36 0.00
C GLN A 281 16.34 5.06 -1.26
N ILE A 282 17.51 4.65 -1.77
CA ILE A 282 18.05 5.16 -3.03
C ILE A 282 17.09 4.81 -4.17
N LYS A 283 16.66 3.55 -4.29
CA LYS A 283 15.68 3.13 -5.30
C LYS A 283 14.37 3.91 -5.19
N TRP A 284 13.88 4.16 -3.98
CA TRP A 284 12.67 4.96 -3.79
C TRP A 284 12.86 6.44 -4.15
N THR A 285 14.04 6.99 -3.94
CA THR A 285 14.37 8.35 -4.34
C THR A 285 14.49 8.47 -5.86
N GLU A 286 15.12 7.49 -6.52
CA GLU A 286 15.19 7.38 -7.99
C GLU A 286 13.81 7.19 -8.63
N ASP A 287 12.96 6.36 -8.02
CA ASP A 287 11.57 6.15 -8.43
C ASP A 287 10.66 7.36 -8.15
N GLY A 288 11.13 8.37 -7.41
CA GLY A 288 10.33 9.53 -6.98
C GLY A 288 9.27 9.24 -5.91
N LYS A 289 9.36 8.08 -5.23
CA LYS A 289 8.51 7.72 -4.07
C LYS A 289 8.94 8.45 -2.81
N GLN A 290 10.25 8.70 -2.69
CA GLN A 290 10.85 9.43 -1.56
C GLN A 290 11.27 10.83 -2.01
N TRP A 291 11.16 11.79 -1.10
CA TRP A 291 11.60 13.16 -1.34
C TRP A 291 13.13 13.22 -1.41
N PRO A 292 13.70 13.97 -2.36
CA PRO A 292 15.13 14.22 -2.36
C PRO A 292 15.52 15.10 -1.18
N TYR A 293 16.74 14.89 -0.69
CA TYR A 293 17.30 15.67 0.41
C TYR A 293 18.44 16.57 -0.09
N PRO A 294 18.59 17.79 0.46
CA PRO A 294 17.75 18.41 1.50
C PRO A 294 16.34 18.78 1.00
N ILE A 295 15.36 18.77 1.92
CA ILE A 295 13.95 19.05 1.57
C ILE A 295 13.84 20.47 1.01
N ASP A 296 13.39 20.55 -0.24
CA ASP A 296 13.02 21.80 -0.91
C ASP A 296 11.49 21.86 -1.04
N ASN A 297 10.89 22.94 -0.52
CA ASN A 297 9.45 23.16 -0.60
C ASN A 297 8.98 23.49 -2.02
N GLU A 298 9.89 23.92 -2.88
CA GLU A 298 9.63 24.23 -4.30
C GLU A 298 9.94 23.04 -5.22
N TYR A 299 10.26 21.87 -4.64
CA TYR A 299 10.46 20.65 -5.42
C TYR A 299 9.18 20.32 -6.21
N MET A 300 9.33 20.12 -7.53
CA MET A 300 8.22 19.86 -8.46
C MET A 300 7.20 21.02 -8.56
N PHE A 301 7.62 22.27 -8.37
CA PHE A 301 6.77 23.46 -8.58
C PHE A 301 6.23 23.60 -10.02
N GLY A 302 6.80 22.87 -10.98
CA GLY A 302 6.35 22.82 -12.37
C GLY A 302 7.04 23.89 -13.24
N PRO A 303 6.48 24.23 -14.41
CA PRO A 303 7.11 25.14 -15.37
C PRO A 303 7.25 26.59 -14.87
N GLU A 304 6.52 26.95 -13.80
CA GLU A 304 6.56 28.30 -13.23
C GLU A 304 7.88 28.59 -12.47
N SER A 305 8.64 27.56 -12.09
CA SER A 305 9.94 27.77 -11.44
C SER A 305 10.98 28.37 -12.40
N GLU A 306 10.84 28.12 -13.70
CA GLU A 306 11.71 28.66 -14.74
C GLU A 306 11.31 30.10 -15.11
N VAL A 307 10.11 30.54 -14.75
CA VAL A 307 9.58 31.86 -15.08
C VAL A 307 10.18 32.89 -14.12
N PRO A 308 10.89 33.90 -14.64
CA PRO A 308 11.49 34.92 -13.80
C PRO A 308 10.42 35.89 -13.26
N PHE A 309 10.71 36.48 -12.09
CA PHE A 309 9.76 37.34 -11.38
C PHE A 309 9.26 38.53 -12.22
N TYR A 310 10.08 39.07 -13.13
CA TYR A 310 9.74 40.25 -13.90
C TYR A 310 8.61 40.01 -14.91
N GLU A 311 8.38 38.77 -15.34
CA GLU A 311 7.24 38.42 -16.19
C GLU A 311 5.91 38.47 -15.42
N HIS A 312 5.94 38.21 -14.11
CA HIS A 312 4.78 38.31 -13.24
C HIS A 312 4.44 39.74 -12.81
N ILE A 313 5.44 40.62 -12.79
CA ILE A 313 5.30 42.01 -12.34
C ILE A 313 4.99 42.94 -13.52
N PHE A 314 5.71 42.81 -14.63
CA PHE A 314 5.60 43.73 -15.77
C PHE A 314 4.61 43.21 -16.83
N LEU A 315 3.33 43.21 -16.48
CA LEU A 315 2.25 42.77 -17.38
C LEU A 315 1.99 43.74 -18.55
N GLU A 316 2.54 44.96 -18.50
CA GLU A 316 2.41 45.98 -19.55
C GLU A 316 2.90 45.51 -20.92
N ARG A 317 3.91 44.63 -20.95
CA ARG A 317 4.42 44.06 -22.20
C ARG A 317 3.34 43.24 -22.92
N HIS A 318 2.51 42.52 -22.18
CA HIS A 318 1.40 41.75 -22.74
C HIS A 318 0.26 42.65 -23.21
N LEU A 319 0.01 43.78 -22.52
CA LEU A 319 -1.01 44.76 -22.93
C LEU A 319 -0.68 45.47 -24.24
N SER A 320 0.61 45.71 -24.52
CA SER A 320 1.03 46.42 -25.73
C SER A 320 0.63 45.73 -27.05
N GLY A 321 0.44 44.40 -27.03
CA GLY A 321 0.03 43.61 -28.20
C GLY A 321 -1.48 43.62 -28.49
N LEU A 322 -2.31 44.05 -27.55
CA LEU A 322 -3.79 44.03 -27.67
C LEU A 322 -4.38 45.25 -28.41
N GLY A 323 -3.55 46.21 -28.84
CA GLY A 323 -4.02 47.38 -29.59
C GLY A 323 -4.92 48.33 -28.78
N LEU A 324 -4.75 48.35 -27.46
CA LEU A 324 -5.53 49.19 -26.54
C LEU A 324 -5.15 50.68 -26.68
N PRO A 325 -6.10 51.62 -26.52
CA PRO A 325 -5.80 53.05 -26.43
C PRO A 325 -4.88 53.34 -25.23
N LYS A 326 -3.90 54.24 -25.41
CA LYS A 326 -2.97 54.63 -24.32
C LYS A 326 -3.65 55.48 -23.25
N ASP A 327 -4.60 56.31 -23.66
CA ASP A 327 -5.34 57.22 -22.78
C ASP A 327 -6.83 56.87 -22.78
N GLY A 328 -7.44 56.87 -21.59
CA GLY A 328 -8.87 56.69 -21.42
C GLY A 328 -9.26 55.73 -20.29
N PRO A 329 -10.58 55.54 -20.07
CA PRO A 329 -11.08 54.70 -18.99
C PRO A 329 -10.71 53.22 -19.14
N ILE A 330 -10.53 52.75 -20.39
CA ILE A 330 -10.12 51.37 -20.68
C ILE A 330 -8.65 51.14 -20.28
N ALA A 331 -7.76 52.10 -20.57
CA ALA A 331 -6.36 52.02 -20.15
C ALA A 331 -6.24 51.96 -18.64
N HIS A 332 -6.98 52.81 -17.92
CA HIS A 332 -6.98 52.84 -16.46
C HIS A 332 -7.57 51.56 -15.85
N PHE A 333 -8.60 50.97 -16.47
CA PHE A 333 -9.12 49.67 -16.05
C PHE A 333 -8.08 48.55 -16.22
N MET A 334 -7.36 48.51 -17.35
CA MET A 334 -6.32 47.50 -17.60
C MET A 334 -5.11 47.68 -16.67
N GLU A 335 -4.78 48.90 -16.29
CA GLU A 335 -3.76 49.21 -15.29
C GLU A 335 -4.15 48.62 -13.92
N LEU A 336 -5.41 48.81 -13.49
CA LEU A 336 -5.93 48.22 -12.26
C LEU A 336 -5.95 46.69 -12.30
N VAL A 337 -6.35 46.09 -13.42
CA VAL A 337 -6.33 44.63 -13.62
C VAL A 337 -4.90 44.09 -13.51
N SER A 338 -3.94 44.79 -14.11
CA SER A 338 -2.52 44.44 -14.03
C SER A 338 -2.02 44.51 -12.60
N ALA A 339 -2.25 45.63 -11.89
CA ALA A 339 -1.86 45.80 -10.50
C ALA A 339 -2.48 44.73 -9.57
N LEU A 340 -3.73 44.33 -9.82
CA LEU A 340 -4.39 43.25 -9.08
C LEU A 340 -3.71 41.89 -9.32
N ASN A 341 -3.31 41.61 -10.57
CA ASN A 341 -2.71 40.34 -10.95
C ASN A 341 -1.24 40.22 -10.51
N VAL A 342 -0.51 41.33 -10.36
CA VAL A 342 0.84 41.32 -9.76
C VAL A 342 0.80 40.80 -8.33
N ASN A 343 -0.21 41.20 -7.55
CA ASN A 343 -0.36 40.81 -6.14
C ASN A 343 -0.82 39.35 -5.94
N LYS A 344 -1.16 38.62 -7.01
CA LYS A 344 -1.56 37.20 -6.93
C LYS A 344 -0.36 36.29 -7.14
N SER A 345 0.11 35.68 -6.04
CA SER A 345 1.18 34.66 -6.05
C SER A 345 0.71 33.25 -6.43
N PHE A 346 -0.61 33.01 -6.43
CA PHE A 346 -1.18 31.67 -6.66
C PHE A 346 -1.63 31.41 -8.11
N VAL A 347 -1.44 32.39 -9.01
CA VAL A 347 -1.91 32.31 -10.40
C VAL A 347 -0.72 32.18 -11.32
N LEU A 348 -0.71 31.09 -12.10
CA LEU A 348 0.29 30.82 -13.13
C LEU A 348 0.34 31.94 -14.19
N LEU A 349 1.52 32.22 -14.74
CA LEU A 349 1.70 33.24 -15.78
C LEU A 349 0.79 33.00 -16.99
N GLN A 350 0.63 31.74 -17.41
CA GLN A 350 -0.26 31.36 -18.51
C GLN A 350 -1.69 31.88 -18.29
N ASN A 351 -2.21 31.78 -17.06
CA ASN A 351 -3.55 32.26 -16.73
C ASN A 351 -3.64 33.79 -16.66
N LYS A 352 -2.53 34.48 -16.33
CA LYS A 352 -2.47 35.95 -16.36
C LYS A 352 -2.43 36.48 -17.80
N SER A 353 -1.80 35.74 -18.72
CA SER A 353 -1.64 36.12 -20.12
C SER A 353 -2.88 35.88 -21.01
N LEU A 354 -3.86 35.11 -20.53
CA LEU A 354 -5.11 34.80 -21.24
C LEU A 354 -6.21 35.85 -21.02
N ILE A 355 -5.95 36.87 -20.20
CA ILE A 355 -6.82 38.03 -19.93
C ILE A 355 -6.33 39.19 -20.79
#